data_AF-A0A0N8I0A5-F1
#
_entry.id   AF-A0A0N8I0A5-F1
#
_cell.length_a   1.000
_cell.length_b   1.000
_cell.length_c   1.000
_cell.angle_alpha   90.00
_cell.angle_beta   90.00
_cell.angle_gamma   90.00
#
_symmetry.space_group_name_H-M   'P 1'
#
loop_
_entity.id
_entity.type
_entity.pdbx_description
1 polymer ?
#
loop_
_entity_poly.entity_id
_entity_poly.type
_entity_poly.pdbx_seq_one_letter_code
_entity_poly.pdbx_strand_id
1 'polypeptide(L)'
;MSGSYDGFGRVSRRIGKLFRGVLFASTLAGILTLAVLLVYVANDAFQPLTADPGWHLVFLLTLVVPTLATGWLSYRRSYGTLATGLLGIVMPGIAALYAGGLAALFIDVIPTLVWLSFVIALAIPAGVIVALRRTDRSVPFLAELSAVLGVTVGSLLVVPGLVQGLPTVPADWMVLVLTLGLPEAFLLGRWIEGRWGRRDGWIAGAAILVGSAVGGVVGMVSGFGAVPGVALTLFALVPTGLYAAIVVRERPDRRIGLLLPAVIVVGMVAGELLVGALGFAGPESWVDWSFLTSTTQSGDPRSVGIYSGIVGTILLMFVVAAIAVPAGVGAAVYLEEYAPNTRFTRIIDVNISNLAGVPSVVYGLLGLGLFVRYGGQPTGTLLVGGATLALLVFPIVIISAREAIRAVPDSARQASYGMGATRWQTVKNVVLPRAFPGILTGTILALSRAIGETAPLLVIGAAQVFGVPDSWTSTIGAMPLQLYVWASTYASPAFYTTVLAAGIVVLLTAMLSMNSIAIYVRNHYEQR
;
A
#
# COMPACT_ATOMS: atom_id res chain seq x y z
N MET A 1 12.01 -22.46 58.08
CA MET A 1 11.60 -23.60 57.22
C MET A 1 11.53 -23.09 55.78
N SER A 2 12.64 -22.89 55.07
CA SER A 2 13.37 -23.92 54.28
C SER A 2 12.45 -24.79 53.41
N GLY A 3 11.89 -24.21 52.35
CA GLY A 3 11.27 -24.93 51.24
C GLY A 3 12.10 -24.73 49.99
N SER A 4 12.88 -25.74 49.62
CA SER A 4 13.78 -25.71 48.48
C SER A 4 13.00 -25.76 47.15
N TYR A 5 13.19 -24.78 46.28
CA TYR A 5 12.78 -24.85 44.87
C TYR A 5 13.98 -24.76 43.92
N ASP A 6 15.14 -25.29 44.32
CA ASP A 6 16.33 -25.47 43.45
C ASP A 6 16.27 -26.77 42.62
N GLY A 7 15.05 -27.25 42.33
CA GLY A 7 14.80 -28.52 41.63
C GLY A 7 14.68 -28.43 40.10
N PHE A 8 14.80 -27.24 39.49
CA PHE A 8 14.92 -27.16 38.03
C PHE A 8 16.38 -27.30 37.63
N GLY A 9 16.70 -28.48 37.09
CA GLY A 9 18.05 -28.91 36.73
C GLY A 9 18.85 -27.83 36.04
N ARG A 10 20.15 -27.77 36.36
CA ARG A 10 21.14 -26.96 35.67
C ARG A 10 21.17 -27.36 34.20
N VAL A 11 20.27 -26.80 33.38
CA VAL A 11 20.29 -26.92 31.93
C VAL A 11 21.71 -26.56 31.51
N SER A 12 22.42 -27.51 30.90
CA SER A 12 23.83 -27.37 30.58
C SER A 12 24.03 -26.01 29.90
N ARG A 13 24.72 -25.09 30.59
CA ARG A 13 25.01 -23.74 30.05
C ARG A 13 25.73 -23.84 28.70
N ARG A 14 26.40 -24.96 28.42
CA ARG A 14 27.02 -25.27 27.12
C ARG A 14 25.96 -25.62 26.05
N ILE A 15 24.98 -26.46 26.36
CA ILE A 15 23.89 -26.79 25.42
C ILE A 15 23.07 -25.54 25.12
N GLY A 16 22.75 -24.71 26.12
CA GLY A 16 22.03 -23.45 25.90
C GLY A 16 22.81 -22.45 25.03
N LYS A 17 24.14 -22.34 25.22
CA LYS A 17 25.01 -21.52 24.37
C LYS A 17 25.12 -22.07 22.95
N LEU A 18 25.26 -23.39 22.81
CA LEU A 18 25.31 -24.07 21.51
C LEU A 18 24.00 -23.85 20.75
N PHE A 19 22.86 -24.06 21.40
CA PHE A 19 21.54 -23.86 20.81
C PHE A 19 21.33 -22.41 20.35
N ARG A 20 21.70 -21.43 21.19
CA ARG A 20 21.69 -20.01 20.79
C ARG A 20 22.61 -19.73 19.61
N GLY A 21 23.81 -20.30 19.62
CA GLY A 21 24.77 -20.17 18.52
C GLY A 21 24.24 -20.74 17.21
N VAL A 22 23.61 -21.91 17.25
CA VAL A 22 22.96 -22.54 16.10
C VAL A 22 21.81 -21.70 15.59
N LEU A 23 20.92 -21.22 16.47
CA LEU A 23 19.81 -20.34 16.06
C LEU A 23 20.32 -19.06 15.38
N PHE A 24 21.31 -18.40 15.99
CA PHE A 24 21.91 -17.20 15.41
C PHE A 24 22.59 -17.48 14.06
N ALA A 25 23.36 -18.56 13.97
CA ALA A 25 24.02 -18.97 12.73
C ALA A 25 23.00 -19.30 11.63
N SER A 26 21.91 -20.00 11.93
CA SER A 26 20.86 -20.32 10.97
C SER A 26 20.14 -19.05 10.49
N THR A 27 19.80 -18.12 11.39
CA THR A 27 19.21 -16.83 11.01
C THR A 27 20.16 -16.01 10.15
N LEU A 28 21.45 -15.92 10.54
CA LEU A 28 22.46 -15.18 9.80
C LEU A 28 22.72 -15.80 8.42
N ALA A 29 22.79 -17.13 8.33
CA ALA A 29 22.95 -17.85 7.07
C ALA A 29 21.76 -17.57 6.13
N GLY A 30 20.53 -17.62 6.64
CA GLY A 30 19.34 -17.27 5.85
C GLY A 30 19.38 -15.83 5.33
N ILE A 31 19.67 -14.85 6.21
CA ILE A 31 19.78 -13.43 5.83
C ILE A 31 20.90 -13.22 4.81
N LEU A 32 22.06 -13.81 5.03
CA LEU A 32 23.22 -13.66 4.15
C LEU A 32 22.98 -14.32 2.79
N THR A 33 22.34 -15.49 2.77
CA THR A 33 21.98 -16.18 1.51
C THR A 33 21.01 -15.33 0.71
N LEU A 34 19.97 -14.78 1.36
CA LEU A 34 19.03 -13.87 0.73
C LEU A 34 19.72 -12.60 0.23
N ALA A 35 20.60 -11.99 1.04
CA ALA A 35 21.34 -10.80 0.65
C ALA A 35 22.23 -11.05 -0.57
N VAL A 36 22.93 -12.18 -0.61
CA VAL A 36 23.74 -12.58 -1.77
C VAL A 36 22.87 -12.76 -3.01
N LEU A 37 21.74 -13.46 -2.91
CA LEU A 37 20.79 -13.62 -4.02
C LEU A 37 20.26 -12.26 -4.53
N LEU A 38 19.93 -11.34 -3.61
CA LEU A 38 19.48 -10.00 -3.97
C LEU A 38 20.57 -9.19 -4.68
N VAL A 39 21.84 -9.35 -4.28
CA VAL A 39 22.97 -8.69 -4.97
C VAL A 39 23.12 -9.23 -6.39
N TYR A 40 23.03 -10.56 -6.59
CA TYR A 40 23.07 -11.14 -7.95
C TYR A 40 21.92 -10.63 -8.81
N VAL A 41 20.69 -10.70 -8.29
CA VAL A 41 19.50 -10.23 -9.01
C VAL A 41 19.58 -8.74 -9.34
N ALA A 42 20.07 -7.91 -8.41
CA ALA A 42 20.24 -6.49 -8.64
C ALA A 42 21.34 -6.20 -9.68
N ASN A 43 22.46 -6.93 -9.63
CA ASN A 43 23.52 -6.80 -10.62
C ASN A 43 23.04 -7.17 -12.02
N ASP A 44 22.28 -8.26 -12.15
CA ASP A 44 21.72 -8.72 -13.42
C ASP A 44 20.68 -7.72 -13.98
N ALA A 45 19.86 -7.14 -13.10
CA ALA A 45 18.82 -6.17 -13.48
C ALA A 45 19.38 -4.79 -13.86
N PHE A 46 20.34 -4.25 -13.10
CA PHE A 46 20.86 -2.89 -13.30
C PHE A 46 22.14 -2.83 -14.10
N GLN A 47 22.91 -3.93 -14.18
CA GLN A 47 24.18 -4.02 -14.89
C GLN A 47 25.12 -2.82 -14.65
N PRO A 48 25.38 -2.42 -13.40
CA PRO A 48 26.08 -1.16 -13.11
C PRO A 48 27.48 -1.11 -13.71
N LEU A 49 28.14 -2.25 -13.90
CA LEU A 49 29.50 -2.36 -14.43
C LEU A 49 29.60 -2.18 -15.96
N THR A 50 28.47 -2.08 -16.68
CA THR A 50 28.48 -1.78 -18.12
C THR A 50 28.57 -0.28 -18.40
N ALA A 51 28.37 0.56 -17.39
CA ALA A 51 28.48 2.01 -17.52
C ALA A 51 29.93 2.46 -17.73
N ASP A 52 30.09 3.61 -18.39
CA ASP A 52 31.41 4.21 -18.54
C ASP A 52 32.01 4.59 -17.17
N PRO A 53 33.33 4.49 -16.96
CA PRO A 53 33.98 4.99 -15.75
C PRO A 53 33.68 6.47 -15.47
N GLY A 54 33.47 7.27 -16.53
CA GLY A 54 33.05 8.66 -16.44
C GLY A 54 31.65 8.83 -15.84
N TRP A 55 30.71 7.93 -16.16
CA TRP A 55 29.37 7.91 -15.56
C TRP A 55 29.46 7.69 -14.04
N HIS A 56 30.26 6.72 -13.61
CA HIS A 56 30.48 6.46 -12.18
C HIS A 56 31.09 7.66 -11.47
N LEU A 57 32.08 8.32 -12.09
CA LEU A 57 32.72 9.49 -11.51
C LEU A 57 31.73 10.67 -11.38
N VAL A 58 30.92 10.92 -12.40
CA VAL A 58 29.91 11.99 -12.36
C VAL A 58 28.93 11.75 -11.22
N PHE A 59 28.29 10.57 -11.15
CA PHE A 59 27.34 10.28 -10.07
C PHE A 59 28.00 10.15 -8.69
N LEU A 60 29.27 9.74 -8.62
CA LEU A 60 30.03 9.80 -7.37
C LEU A 60 30.12 11.24 -6.85
N LEU A 61 30.45 12.19 -7.72
CA LEU A 61 30.67 13.59 -7.36
C LEU A 61 29.36 14.39 -7.19
N THR A 62 28.34 14.13 -8.02
CA THR A 62 27.09 14.89 -7.98
C THR A 62 26.09 14.32 -6.99
N LEU A 63 26.08 13.00 -6.76
CA LEU A 63 25.07 12.32 -5.95
C LEU A 63 25.66 11.71 -4.69
N VAL A 64 26.62 10.78 -4.81
CA VAL A 64 27.07 9.96 -3.68
C VAL A 64 27.79 10.79 -2.63
N VAL A 65 28.83 11.53 -3.01
CA VAL A 65 29.63 12.34 -2.08
C VAL A 65 28.78 13.42 -1.39
N PRO A 66 27.95 14.21 -2.10
CA PRO A 66 27.08 15.19 -1.47
C PRO A 66 26.03 14.56 -0.53
N THR A 67 25.48 13.40 -0.90
CA THR A 67 24.50 12.69 -0.06
C THR A 67 25.14 12.16 1.22
N LEU A 68 26.34 11.57 1.12
CA LEU A 68 27.07 11.10 2.31
C LEU A 68 27.50 12.27 3.20
N ALA A 69 27.96 13.38 2.61
CA ALA A 69 28.35 14.57 3.36
C ALA A 69 27.16 15.20 4.11
N THR A 70 26.01 15.34 3.44
CA THR A 70 24.79 15.88 4.06
C THR A 70 24.16 14.91 5.08
N GLY A 71 24.21 13.60 4.81
CA GLY A 71 23.79 12.56 5.75
C GLY A 71 24.63 12.57 7.02
N TRP A 72 25.96 12.66 6.87
CA TRP A 72 26.89 12.77 7.99
C TRP A 72 26.72 14.07 8.78
N LEU A 73 26.51 15.20 8.11
CA LEU A 73 26.19 16.48 8.75
C LEU A 73 24.89 16.37 9.57
N SER A 74 23.87 15.74 9.00
CA SER A 74 22.57 15.51 9.66
C SER A 74 22.73 14.60 10.89
N TYR A 75 23.52 13.52 10.77
CA TYR A 75 23.82 12.61 11.86
C TYR A 75 24.56 13.30 13.01
N ARG A 76 25.58 14.11 12.70
CA ARG A 76 26.34 14.88 13.70
C ARG A 76 25.50 15.87 14.49
N ARG A 77 24.43 16.41 13.88
CA ARG A 77 23.50 17.33 14.56
C ARG A 77 22.60 16.57 15.52
N SER A 78 21.86 15.59 15.02
CA SER A 78 21.04 14.69 15.84
C SER A 78 20.52 13.53 15.00
N TYR A 79 20.27 12.39 15.65
CA TYR A 79 19.58 11.27 15.01
C TYR A 79 18.22 11.69 14.42
N GLY A 80 17.49 12.59 15.11
CA GLY A 80 16.21 13.12 14.62
C GLY A 80 16.33 13.94 13.33
N THR A 81 17.46 14.62 13.09
CA THR A 81 17.71 15.37 11.85
C THR A 81 17.98 14.42 10.69
N LEU A 82 18.80 13.39 10.91
CA LEU A 82 19.03 12.34 9.92
C LEU A 82 17.72 11.61 9.57
N ALA A 83 16.93 11.23 10.58
CA ALA A 83 15.63 10.61 10.37
C ALA A 83 14.69 11.51 9.56
N THR A 84 14.70 12.83 9.80
CA THR A 84 13.93 13.79 9.01
C THR A 84 14.36 13.80 7.54
N GLY A 85 15.67 13.75 7.27
CA GLY A 85 16.18 13.65 5.90
C GLY A 85 15.83 12.34 5.22
N LEU A 86 16.00 11.21 5.91
CA LEU A 86 15.67 9.89 5.38
C LEU A 86 14.17 9.76 5.06
N LEU A 87 13.30 10.22 5.96
CA LEU A 87 11.86 10.27 5.69
C LEU A 87 11.54 11.19 4.50
N GLY A 88 12.26 12.29 4.35
CA GLY A 88 12.13 13.19 3.20
C GLY A 88 12.54 12.56 1.85
N ILE A 89 13.31 11.46 1.86
CA ILE A 89 13.65 10.68 0.65
C ILE A 89 12.62 9.58 0.41
N VAL A 90 12.30 8.85 1.48
CA VAL A 90 11.48 7.64 1.40
C VAL A 90 10.03 8.01 1.10
N MET A 91 9.48 9.04 1.76
CA MET A 91 8.08 9.43 1.60
C MET A 91 7.73 9.79 0.15
N PRO A 92 8.45 10.68 -0.56
CA PRO A 92 8.09 11.03 -1.94
C PRO A 92 8.16 9.86 -2.91
N GLY A 93 9.20 9.02 -2.83
CA GLY A 93 9.36 7.88 -3.75
C GLY A 93 8.24 6.86 -3.58
N ILE A 94 7.90 6.56 -2.33
CA ILE A 94 6.76 5.73 -1.97
C ILE A 94 5.43 6.34 -2.43
N ALA A 95 5.25 7.64 -2.18
CA ALA A 95 4.03 8.35 -2.49
C ALA A 95 3.80 8.46 -4.00
N ALA A 96 4.88 8.60 -4.78
CA ALA A 96 4.87 8.56 -6.23
C ALA A 96 4.49 7.17 -6.79
N LEU A 97 4.97 6.08 -6.16
CA LEU A 97 4.56 4.71 -6.54
C LEU A 97 3.05 4.51 -6.34
N TYR A 98 2.50 4.97 -5.21
CA TYR A 98 1.06 4.88 -4.97
C TYR A 98 0.26 5.78 -5.92
N ALA A 99 0.72 7.01 -6.15
CA ALA A 99 0.14 7.91 -7.13
C ALA A 99 0.12 7.29 -8.53
N GLY A 100 1.18 6.58 -8.94
CA GLY A 100 1.22 5.83 -10.19
C GLY A 100 0.21 4.69 -10.23
N GLY A 101 0.09 3.90 -9.15
CA GLY A 101 -0.93 2.86 -9.03
C GLY A 101 -2.36 3.39 -9.07
N LEU A 102 -2.61 4.54 -8.43
CA LEU A 102 -3.90 5.21 -8.45
C LEU A 102 -4.18 5.84 -9.83
N ALA A 103 -3.17 6.37 -10.50
CA ALA A 103 -3.31 6.86 -11.87
C ALA A 103 -3.69 5.71 -12.80
N ALA A 104 -2.99 4.57 -12.73
CA ALA A 104 -3.31 3.38 -13.51
C ALA A 104 -4.74 2.88 -13.23
N LEU A 105 -5.20 2.95 -11.97
CA LEU A 105 -6.60 2.66 -11.63
C LEU A 105 -7.59 3.51 -12.43
N PHE A 106 -7.33 4.81 -12.61
CA PHE A 106 -8.25 5.71 -13.33
C PHE A 106 -8.05 5.77 -14.84
N ILE A 107 -6.86 5.40 -15.33
CA ILE A 107 -6.58 5.30 -16.77
C ILE A 107 -7.17 4.01 -17.32
N ASP A 108 -6.86 2.90 -16.64
CA ASP A 108 -7.09 1.59 -17.21
C ASP A 108 -8.36 0.93 -16.63
N VAL A 109 -8.71 1.15 -15.36
CA VAL A 109 -9.69 0.27 -14.68
C VAL A 109 -11.05 0.90 -14.44
N ILE A 110 -11.05 2.13 -13.92
CA ILE A 110 -12.25 2.86 -13.53
C ILE A 110 -12.35 4.07 -14.44
N PRO A 111 -13.23 4.05 -15.45
CA PRO A 111 -13.53 5.23 -16.23
C PRO A 111 -13.88 6.38 -15.29
N THR A 112 -13.24 7.54 -15.44
CA THR A 112 -13.41 8.67 -14.50
C THR A 112 -14.87 9.11 -14.39
N LEU A 113 -15.65 8.96 -15.47
CA LEU A 113 -17.08 9.26 -15.48
C LEU A 113 -17.89 8.32 -14.60
N VAL A 114 -17.54 7.03 -14.60
CA VAL A 114 -18.13 6.04 -13.69
C VAL A 114 -17.78 6.40 -12.25
N TRP A 115 -16.52 6.74 -11.97
CA TRP A 115 -16.09 7.24 -10.67
C TRP A 115 -16.89 8.47 -10.22
N LEU A 116 -17.02 9.48 -11.08
CA LEU A 116 -17.81 10.69 -10.80
C LEU A 116 -19.24 10.32 -10.42
N SER A 117 -19.85 9.38 -11.14
CA SER A 117 -21.21 8.95 -10.86
C SER A 117 -21.35 8.29 -9.48
N PHE A 118 -20.37 7.48 -9.06
CA PHE A 118 -20.35 6.90 -7.72
C PHE A 118 -20.14 7.95 -6.63
N VAL A 119 -19.27 8.94 -6.87
CA VAL A 119 -19.05 10.05 -5.95
C VAL A 119 -20.33 10.86 -5.75
N ILE A 120 -21.04 11.18 -6.83
CA ILE A 120 -22.33 11.88 -6.78
C ILE A 120 -23.36 11.00 -6.08
N ALA A 121 -23.44 9.72 -6.44
CA ALA A 121 -24.36 8.77 -5.82
C ALA A 121 -24.18 8.72 -4.30
N LEU A 122 -22.94 8.63 -3.82
CA LEU A 122 -22.62 8.58 -2.39
C LEU A 122 -22.76 9.94 -1.67
N ALA A 123 -22.61 11.05 -2.38
CA ALA A 123 -22.83 12.39 -1.82
C ALA A 123 -24.30 12.65 -1.48
N ILE A 124 -25.24 12.04 -2.20
CA ILE A 124 -26.69 12.21 -1.98
C ILE A 124 -27.11 11.68 -0.59
N PRO A 125 -26.83 10.43 -0.19
CA PRO A 125 -27.08 9.93 1.16
C PRO A 125 -26.43 10.80 2.25
N ALA A 126 -25.19 11.23 2.04
CA ALA A 126 -24.51 12.12 3.00
C ALA A 126 -25.26 13.45 3.17
N GLY A 127 -25.72 14.06 2.07
CA GLY A 127 -26.56 15.25 2.10
C GLY A 127 -27.89 15.03 2.83
N VAL A 128 -28.53 13.88 2.60
CA VAL A 128 -29.76 13.48 3.29
C VAL A 128 -29.54 13.31 4.80
N ILE A 129 -28.45 12.66 5.22
CA ILE A 129 -28.09 12.53 6.65
C ILE A 129 -27.92 13.91 7.29
N VAL A 130 -27.19 14.81 6.63
CA VAL A 130 -26.99 16.17 7.13
C VAL A 130 -28.30 16.94 7.21
N ALA A 131 -29.18 16.80 6.23
CA ALA A 131 -30.50 17.43 6.21
C ALA A 131 -31.42 16.89 7.32
N LEU A 132 -31.47 15.56 7.49
CA LEU A 132 -32.25 14.91 8.55
C LEU A 132 -31.78 15.37 9.93
N ARG A 133 -30.46 15.37 10.17
CA ARG A 133 -29.87 15.81 11.46
C ARG A 133 -30.01 17.29 11.74
N ARG A 134 -30.14 18.12 10.70
CA ARG A 134 -30.44 19.56 10.85
C ARG A 134 -31.90 19.82 11.20
N THR A 135 -32.81 18.98 10.71
CA THR A 135 -34.26 19.22 10.80
C THR A 135 -34.88 18.57 12.04
N ASP A 136 -34.43 17.37 12.44
CA ASP A 136 -34.99 16.68 13.61
C ASP A 136 -33.93 15.78 14.32
N ARG A 137 -33.78 15.92 15.65
CA ARG A 137 -32.86 15.10 16.45
C ARG A 137 -33.49 13.80 16.97
N SER A 138 -34.77 13.58 16.71
CA SER A 138 -35.57 12.49 17.30
C SER A 138 -35.84 11.30 16.38
N VAL A 139 -35.29 11.30 15.16
CA VAL A 139 -35.52 10.21 14.19
C VAL A 139 -35.03 8.88 14.77
N PRO A 140 -35.88 7.83 14.85
CA PRO A 140 -35.47 6.52 15.31
C PRO A 140 -34.32 5.97 14.45
N PHE A 141 -33.32 5.33 15.07
CA PHE A 141 -32.16 4.79 14.37
C PHE A 141 -32.53 3.91 13.17
N LEU A 142 -33.58 3.09 13.29
CA LEU A 142 -34.05 2.23 12.19
C LEU A 142 -34.61 3.02 11.01
N ALA A 143 -35.22 4.18 11.25
CA ALA A 143 -35.73 5.07 10.21
C ALA A 143 -34.60 5.88 9.55
N GLU A 144 -33.61 6.34 10.31
CA GLU A 144 -32.39 6.94 9.75
C GLU A 144 -31.65 5.90 8.90
N LEU A 145 -31.48 4.67 9.41
CA LEU A 145 -30.81 3.59 8.70
C LEU A 145 -31.55 3.18 7.42
N SER A 146 -32.88 3.03 7.46
CA SER A 146 -33.66 2.66 6.29
C SER A 146 -33.69 3.77 5.23
N ALA A 147 -33.79 5.03 5.64
CA ALA A 147 -33.70 6.18 4.73
C ALA A 147 -32.33 6.25 4.08
N VAL A 148 -31.25 6.09 4.85
CA VAL A 148 -29.88 6.10 4.33
C VAL A 148 -29.65 4.93 3.36
N LEU A 149 -30.04 3.71 3.73
CA LEU A 149 -29.91 2.55 2.86
C LEU A 149 -30.74 2.70 1.58
N GLY A 150 -32.00 3.13 1.70
CA GLY A 150 -32.89 3.33 0.55
C GLY A 150 -32.36 4.40 -0.41
N VAL A 151 -31.90 5.54 0.10
CA VAL A 151 -31.28 6.60 -0.71
C VAL A 151 -29.96 6.13 -1.32
N THR A 152 -29.15 5.36 -0.58
CA THR A 152 -27.89 4.82 -1.10
C THR A 152 -28.15 3.87 -2.26
N VAL A 153 -29.04 2.88 -2.09
CA VAL A 153 -29.39 1.95 -3.16
C VAL A 153 -30.01 2.68 -4.36
N GLY A 154 -30.98 3.57 -4.11
CA GLY A 154 -31.62 4.34 -5.18
C GLY A 154 -30.63 5.21 -5.96
N SER A 155 -29.73 5.90 -5.26
CA SER A 155 -28.70 6.73 -5.90
C SER A 155 -27.72 5.91 -6.72
N LEU A 156 -27.27 4.74 -6.23
CA LEU A 156 -26.36 3.86 -6.96
C LEU A 156 -26.97 3.26 -8.22
N LEU A 157 -28.30 3.06 -8.25
CA LEU A 157 -29.00 2.54 -9.43
C LEU A 157 -29.29 3.61 -10.48
N VAL A 158 -29.57 4.84 -10.07
CA VAL A 158 -30.08 5.90 -10.98
C VAL A 158 -28.98 6.85 -11.44
N VAL A 159 -28.08 7.28 -10.54
CA VAL A 159 -27.10 8.33 -10.82
C VAL A 159 -26.09 7.95 -11.92
N PRO A 160 -25.56 6.71 -11.97
CA PRO A 160 -24.67 6.31 -13.07
C PRO A 160 -25.27 6.52 -14.46
N GLY A 161 -26.52 6.13 -14.68
CA GLY A 161 -27.20 6.32 -15.96
C GLY A 161 -27.41 7.79 -16.31
N LEU A 162 -27.75 8.63 -15.33
CA LEU A 162 -27.93 10.07 -15.54
C LEU A 162 -26.62 10.78 -15.90
N VAL A 163 -25.54 10.47 -15.17
CA VAL A 163 -24.23 11.10 -15.37
C VAL A 163 -23.63 10.69 -16.71
N GLN A 164 -23.81 9.42 -17.10
CA GLN A 164 -23.33 8.90 -18.39
C GLN A 164 -24.16 9.40 -19.57
N GLY A 165 -25.40 9.84 -19.35
CA GLY A 165 -26.26 10.42 -20.37
C GLY A 165 -26.02 11.91 -20.66
N LEU A 166 -25.08 12.56 -19.95
CA LEU A 166 -24.79 13.98 -20.15
C LEU A 166 -24.09 14.22 -21.49
N PRO A 167 -24.53 15.22 -22.29
CA PRO A 167 -23.97 15.48 -23.61
C PRO A 167 -22.53 16.03 -23.57
N THR A 168 -22.14 16.63 -22.45
CA THR A 168 -20.80 17.14 -22.20
C THR A 168 -20.38 16.76 -20.80
N VAL A 169 -19.22 16.13 -20.69
CA VAL A 169 -18.65 15.69 -19.41
C VAL A 169 -17.30 16.36 -19.19
N PRO A 170 -16.91 16.66 -17.94
CA PRO A 170 -15.58 17.18 -17.66
C PRO A 170 -14.49 16.20 -18.11
N ALA A 171 -13.32 16.71 -18.49
CA ALA A 171 -12.19 15.85 -18.82
C ALA A 171 -11.74 15.02 -17.61
N ASP A 172 -11.16 13.84 -17.86
CA ASP A 172 -10.78 12.86 -16.83
C ASP A 172 -10.00 13.45 -15.64
N TRP A 173 -8.99 14.26 -15.94
CA TRP A 173 -8.16 14.90 -14.91
C TRP A 173 -8.94 15.95 -14.11
N MET A 174 -9.91 16.64 -14.72
CA MET A 174 -10.78 17.61 -14.03
C MET A 174 -11.72 16.88 -13.07
N VAL A 175 -12.23 15.71 -13.47
CA VAL A 175 -13.02 14.85 -12.59
C VAL A 175 -12.19 14.47 -11.36
N LEU A 176 -10.92 14.10 -11.50
CA LEU A 176 -10.06 13.79 -10.35
C LEU A 176 -9.79 15.01 -9.46
N VAL A 177 -9.56 16.18 -10.04
CA VAL A 177 -9.42 17.43 -9.25
C VAL A 177 -10.71 17.71 -8.45
N LEU A 178 -11.88 17.51 -9.05
CA LEU A 178 -13.17 17.75 -8.37
C LEU A 178 -13.50 16.69 -7.31
N THR A 179 -13.24 15.43 -7.60
CA THR A 179 -13.67 14.31 -6.76
C THR A 179 -12.65 13.90 -5.71
N LEU A 180 -11.36 14.15 -5.94
CA LEU A 180 -10.27 13.85 -5.00
C LEU A 180 -9.59 15.13 -4.51
N GLY A 181 -9.21 16.01 -5.43
CA GLY A 181 -8.47 17.23 -5.09
C GLY A 181 -9.25 18.20 -4.21
N LEU A 182 -10.55 18.39 -4.44
CA LEU A 182 -11.38 19.29 -3.65
C LEU A 182 -11.64 18.75 -2.23
N PRO A 183 -12.05 17.48 -2.03
CA PRO A 183 -12.12 16.91 -0.68
C PRO A 183 -10.78 16.95 0.06
N GLU A 184 -9.67 16.64 -0.63
CA GLU A 184 -8.33 16.68 -0.03
C GLU A 184 -7.94 18.10 0.40
N ALA A 185 -8.11 19.08 -0.50
CA ALA A 185 -7.88 20.49 -0.22
C ALA A 185 -8.70 20.97 0.99
N PHE A 186 -9.96 20.55 1.09
CA PHE A 186 -10.83 20.89 2.22
C PHE A 186 -10.36 20.23 3.52
N LEU A 187 -10.10 18.93 3.51
CA LEU A 187 -9.70 18.17 4.71
C LEU A 187 -8.34 18.61 5.24
N LEU A 188 -7.34 18.73 4.35
CA LEU A 188 -6.00 19.18 4.73
C LEU A 188 -5.98 20.67 5.07
N GLY A 189 -6.75 21.50 4.36
CA GLY A 189 -6.93 22.92 4.71
C GLY A 189 -7.51 23.09 6.10
N ARG A 190 -8.55 22.32 6.46
CA ARG A 190 -9.13 22.28 7.82
C ARG A 190 -8.13 21.78 8.87
N TRP A 191 -7.34 20.76 8.53
CA TRP A 191 -6.32 20.22 9.43
C TRP A 191 -5.21 21.25 9.71
N ILE A 192 -4.76 21.96 8.66
CA ILE A 192 -3.76 23.04 8.77
C ILE A 192 -4.34 24.24 9.50
N GLU A 193 -5.61 24.58 9.30
CA GLU A 193 -6.30 25.64 10.04
C GLU A 193 -6.21 25.40 11.56
N GLY A 194 -6.42 24.15 12.00
CA GLY A 194 -6.28 23.77 13.41
C GLY A 194 -4.85 23.84 13.95
N ARG A 195 -3.83 23.89 13.07
CA ARG A 195 -2.41 23.81 13.44
C ARG A 195 -1.68 25.14 13.35
N TRP A 196 -1.90 25.89 12.27
CA TRP A 196 -1.22 27.16 11.97
C TRP A 196 -2.18 28.35 11.81
N GLY A 197 -3.49 28.12 11.96
CA GLY A 197 -4.51 29.16 11.93
C GLY A 197 -5.23 29.28 10.58
N ARG A 198 -6.34 30.01 10.60
CA ARG A 198 -7.31 30.05 9.50
C ARG A 198 -6.74 30.52 8.16
N ARG A 199 -5.88 31.54 8.15
CA ARG A 199 -5.27 32.05 6.90
C ARG A 199 -4.43 30.98 6.20
N ASP A 200 -3.57 30.28 6.95
CA ASP A 200 -2.74 29.20 6.40
C ASP A 200 -3.56 28.01 5.91
N GLY A 201 -4.64 27.67 6.62
CA GLY A 201 -5.56 26.62 6.18
C GLY A 201 -6.21 26.92 4.81
N TRP A 202 -6.66 28.16 4.60
CA TRP A 202 -7.22 28.59 3.32
C TRP A 202 -6.16 28.63 2.20
N ILE A 203 -4.96 29.14 2.49
CA ILE A 203 -3.86 29.18 1.51
C ILE A 203 -3.47 27.76 1.10
N ALA A 204 -3.33 26.84 2.07
CA ALA A 204 -2.97 25.46 1.77
C ALA A 204 -4.05 24.73 0.97
N GLY A 205 -5.33 24.89 1.33
CA GLY A 205 -6.44 24.33 0.55
C GLY A 205 -6.46 24.86 -0.88
N ALA A 206 -6.29 26.17 -1.07
CA ALA A 206 -6.19 26.77 -2.39
C ALA A 206 -4.97 26.27 -3.17
N ALA A 207 -3.81 26.15 -2.52
CA ALA A 207 -2.59 25.65 -3.14
C ALA A 207 -2.70 24.19 -3.58
N ILE A 208 -3.37 23.33 -2.80
CA ILE A 208 -3.63 21.93 -3.18
C ILE A 208 -4.54 21.87 -4.41
N LEU A 209 -5.63 22.64 -4.42
CA LEU A 209 -6.59 22.64 -5.52
C LEU A 209 -5.96 23.20 -6.81
N VAL A 210 -5.30 24.36 -6.73
CA VAL A 210 -4.59 24.95 -7.87
C VAL A 210 -3.44 24.06 -8.32
N GLY A 211 -2.67 23.53 -7.37
CA GLY A 211 -1.56 22.63 -7.63
C GLY A 211 -1.99 21.40 -8.41
N SER A 212 -3.08 20.73 -7.99
CA SER A 212 -3.60 19.56 -8.70
C SER A 212 -4.09 19.87 -10.11
N ALA A 213 -4.74 21.02 -10.32
CA ALA A 213 -5.12 21.47 -11.66
C ALA A 213 -3.89 21.76 -12.54
N VAL A 214 -2.88 22.44 -12.00
CA VAL A 214 -1.59 22.68 -12.67
C VAL A 214 -0.90 21.35 -12.98
N GLY A 215 -0.92 20.39 -12.07
CA GLY A 215 -0.36 19.05 -12.27
C GLY A 215 -0.99 18.33 -13.46
N GLY A 216 -2.31 18.45 -13.64
CA GLY A 216 -3.00 17.93 -14.82
C GLY A 216 -2.55 18.59 -16.13
N VAL A 217 -2.42 19.92 -16.14
CA VAL A 217 -1.93 20.66 -17.31
C VAL A 217 -0.47 20.32 -17.62
N VAL A 218 0.40 20.29 -16.61
CA VAL A 218 1.81 19.93 -16.76
C VAL A 218 1.95 18.51 -17.31
N GLY A 219 1.19 17.55 -16.77
CA GLY A 219 1.20 16.17 -17.26
C GLY A 219 0.76 16.06 -18.72
N MET A 220 -0.17 16.91 -19.16
CA MET A 220 -0.59 16.98 -20.57
C MET A 220 0.53 17.52 -21.46
N VAL A 221 1.16 18.64 -21.07
CA VAL A 221 2.22 19.30 -21.85
C VAL A 221 3.50 18.45 -21.91
N SER A 222 3.81 17.71 -20.85
CA SER A 222 4.99 16.86 -20.78
C SER A 222 4.82 15.50 -21.47
N GLY A 223 3.63 15.17 -21.98
CA GLY A 223 3.33 13.84 -22.56
C GLY A 223 3.20 12.72 -21.52
N PHE A 224 3.24 13.04 -20.22
CA PHE A 224 3.09 12.07 -19.12
C PHE A 224 1.61 11.67 -18.88
N GLY A 225 0.68 12.46 -19.43
CA GLY A 225 -0.75 12.30 -19.24
C GLY A 225 -1.28 13.15 -18.10
N ALA A 226 -2.49 13.69 -18.28
CA ALA A 226 -3.10 14.61 -17.32
C ALA A 226 -3.52 13.90 -16.02
N VAL A 227 -4.05 12.67 -16.11
CA VAL A 227 -4.46 11.87 -14.94
C VAL A 227 -3.27 11.52 -14.02
N PRO A 228 -2.15 10.96 -14.54
CA PRO A 228 -0.93 10.79 -13.76
C PRO A 228 -0.41 12.08 -13.13
N GLY A 229 -0.46 13.21 -13.85
CA GLY A 229 -0.04 14.51 -13.33
C GLY A 229 -0.85 14.98 -12.12
N VAL A 230 -2.19 14.82 -12.15
CA VAL A 230 -3.07 15.08 -11.00
C VAL A 230 -2.75 14.14 -9.85
N ALA A 231 -2.64 12.83 -10.12
CA ALA A 231 -2.40 11.83 -9.09
C ALA A 231 -1.04 12.03 -8.39
N LEU A 232 0.04 12.29 -9.13
CA LEU A 232 1.35 12.62 -8.55
C LEU A 232 1.27 13.88 -7.68
N THR A 233 0.50 14.87 -8.10
CA THR A 233 0.39 16.10 -7.32
C THR A 233 -0.32 15.86 -6.00
N LEU A 234 -1.51 15.24 -6.05
CA LEU A 234 -2.32 14.96 -4.87
C LEU A 234 -1.65 13.95 -3.93
N PHE A 235 -1.15 12.85 -4.46
CA PHE A 235 -0.72 11.74 -3.62
C PHE A 235 0.78 11.71 -3.34
N ALA A 236 1.62 12.43 -4.10
CA ALA A 236 3.06 12.51 -3.85
C ALA A 236 3.53 13.91 -3.44
N LEU A 237 3.23 14.95 -4.22
CA LEU A 237 3.73 16.29 -3.95
C LEU A 237 3.08 16.93 -2.73
N VAL A 238 1.76 16.80 -2.56
CA VAL A 238 1.04 17.40 -1.42
C VAL A 238 1.50 16.81 -0.07
N PRO A 239 1.55 15.48 0.14
CA PRO A 239 2.09 14.90 1.38
C PRO A 239 3.54 15.28 1.64
N THR A 240 4.37 15.31 0.58
CA THR A 240 5.78 15.71 0.68
C THR A 240 5.94 17.17 1.08
N GLY A 241 5.17 18.05 0.43
CA GLY A 241 5.15 19.48 0.72
C GLY A 241 4.63 19.76 2.13
N LEU A 242 3.60 19.03 2.57
CA LEU A 242 3.07 19.13 3.93
C LEU A 242 4.12 18.68 4.96
N TYR A 243 4.81 17.56 4.71
CA TYR A 243 5.90 17.09 5.56
C TYR A 243 7.02 18.14 5.67
N ALA A 244 7.47 18.68 4.54
CA ALA A 244 8.47 19.74 4.52
C ALA A 244 7.99 20.99 5.27
N ALA A 245 6.75 21.42 5.07
CA ALA A 245 6.15 22.57 5.75
C ALA A 245 6.09 22.37 7.27
N ILE A 246 5.72 21.17 7.74
CA ILE A 246 5.72 20.82 9.17
C ILE A 246 7.14 20.89 9.73
N VAL A 247 8.12 20.30 9.07
CA VAL A 247 9.52 20.36 9.52
C VAL A 247 10.02 21.79 9.58
N VAL A 248 9.75 22.59 8.56
CA VAL A 248 10.16 24.00 8.52
C VAL A 248 9.49 24.80 9.63
N ARG A 249 8.17 24.70 9.82
CA ARG A 249 7.45 25.55 10.78
C ARG A 249 7.61 25.09 12.24
N GLU A 250 7.68 23.80 12.48
CA GLU A 250 7.57 23.25 13.85
C GLU A 250 8.85 22.61 14.38
N ARG A 251 9.80 22.28 13.50
CA ARG A 251 11.05 21.60 13.88
C ARG A 251 12.28 22.36 13.35
N PRO A 252 12.49 23.61 13.79
CA PRO A 252 13.57 24.47 13.28
C PRO A 252 14.96 23.85 13.44
N ASP A 253 15.16 23.08 14.51
CA ASP A 253 16.34 22.29 14.82
C ASP A 253 16.63 21.18 13.80
N ARG A 254 15.62 20.69 13.06
CA ARG A 254 15.72 19.58 12.11
C ARG A 254 15.64 19.99 10.64
N ARG A 255 15.49 21.29 10.34
CA ARG A 255 15.38 21.83 8.97
C ARG A 255 16.53 21.38 8.07
N ILE A 256 17.73 21.28 8.62
CA ILE A 256 18.94 20.83 7.91
C ILE A 256 18.74 19.43 7.31
N GLY A 257 17.92 18.57 7.93
CA GLY A 257 17.61 17.26 7.39
C GLY A 257 16.94 17.30 6.02
N LEU A 258 16.17 18.36 5.72
CA LEU A 258 15.54 18.53 4.39
C LEU A 258 16.54 18.82 3.27
N LEU A 259 17.79 19.16 3.59
CA LEU A 259 18.84 19.28 2.58
C LEU A 259 19.15 17.93 1.94
N LEU A 260 18.97 16.82 2.67
CA LEU A 260 19.31 15.49 2.19
C LEU A 260 18.48 15.09 0.94
N PRO A 261 17.14 15.10 0.95
CA PRO A 261 16.36 14.83 -0.27
C PRO A 261 16.60 15.87 -1.37
N ALA A 262 16.80 17.14 -1.03
CA ALA A 262 17.10 18.18 -2.01
C ALA A 262 18.43 17.92 -2.74
N VAL A 263 19.48 17.53 -2.00
CA VAL A 263 20.80 17.19 -2.56
C VAL A 263 20.73 15.94 -3.43
N ILE A 264 19.91 14.96 -3.06
CA ILE A 264 19.72 13.77 -3.92
C ILE A 264 19.05 14.16 -5.24
N VAL A 265 17.96 14.93 -5.20
CA VAL A 265 17.25 15.36 -6.41
C VAL A 265 18.15 16.23 -7.29
N VAL A 266 18.79 17.25 -6.71
CA VAL A 266 19.70 18.14 -7.44
C VAL A 266 20.90 17.37 -7.97
N GLY A 267 21.47 16.47 -7.18
CA GLY A 267 22.61 15.64 -7.56
C GLY A 267 22.30 14.66 -8.68
N MET A 268 21.10 14.07 -8.67
CA MET A 268 20.61 13.19 -9.72
C MET A 268 20.39 13.95 -11.03
N VAL A 269 19.71 15.10 -10.98
CA VAL A 269 19.49 15.96 -12.16
C VAL A 269 20.81 16.49 -12.71
N ALA A 270 21.70 17.00 -11.85
CA ALA A 270 23.01 17.49 -12.27
C ALA A 270 23.88 16.36 -12.85
N GLY A 271 23.82 15.17 -12.25
CA GLY A 271 24.51 13.98 -12.75
C GLY A 271 24.05 13.61 -14.16
N GLU A 272 22.73 13.52 -14.37
CA GLU A 272 22.14 13.21 -15.68
C GLU A 272 22.50 14.24 -16.75
N LEU A 273 22.38 15.54 -16.42
CA LEU A 273 22.74 16.62 -17.34
C LEU A 273 24.22 16.62 -17.71
N LEU A 274 25.11 16.33 -16.75
CA LEU A 274 26.55 16.25 -17.00
C LEU A 274 26.93 15.00 -17.80
N VAL A 275 26.35 13.84 -17.50
CA VAL A 275 26.53 12.61 -18.28
C VAL A 275 26.09 12.84 -19.72
N GLY A 276 24.91 13.44 -19.94
CA GLY A 276 24.41 13.78 -21.26
C GLY A 276 25.27 14.80 -22.01
N ALA A 277 25.78 15.82 -21.31
CA ALA A 277 26.66 16.84 -21.90
C ALA A 277 28.06 16.30 -22.24
N LEU A 278 28.58 15.36 -21.45
CA LEU A 278 29.90 14.77 -21.63
C LEU A 278 29.88 13.50 -22.51
N GLY A 279 28.69 12.98 -22.82
CA GLY A 279 28.50 11.82 -23.69
C GLY A 279 28.91 10.49 -23.05
N PHE A 280 28.86 10.38 -21.72
CA PHE A 280 29.12 9.10 -21.04
C PHE A 280 27.91 8.17 -21.15
N ALA A 281 28.14 6.90 -21.49
CA ALA A 281 27.11 5.89 -21.49
C ALA A 281 26.77 5.46 -20.05
N GLY A 282 25.47 5.45 -19.74
CA GLY A 282 24.95 4.86 -18.50
C GLY A 282 24.93 3.33 -18.55
N PRO A 283 24.56 2.68 -17.44
CA PRO A 283 24.46 1.23 -17.41
C PRO A 283 23.34 0.72 -18.33
N GLU A 284 23.57 -0.43 -18.96
CA GLU A 284 22.58 -1.18 -19.73
C GLU A 284 21.54 -1.85 -18.81
N SER A 285 20.79 -1.04 -18.06
CA SER A 285 19.77 -1.54 -17.15
C SER A 285 18.55 -2.09 -17.89
N TRP A 286 18.08 -3.25 -17.42
CA TRP A 286 16.81 -3.86 -17.85
C TRP A 286 15.59 -3.32 -17.10
N VAL A 287 15.83 -2.53 -16.04
CA VAL A 287 14.78 -1.78 -15.33
C VAL A 287 14.73 -0.38 -15.92
N ASP A 288 14.32 -0.29 -17.18
CA ASP A 288 14.17 0.97 -17.89
C ASP A 288 12.69 1.40 -17.97
N TRP A 289 12.47 2.61 -18.48
CA TRP A 289 11.13 3.17 -18.62
C TRP A 289 10.23 2.35 -19.56
N SER A 290 10.81 1.78 -20.62
CA SER A 290 10.08 0.94 -21.57
C SER A 290 9.60 -0.34 -20.89
N PHE A 291 10.47 -1.02 -20.14
CA PHE A 291 10.12 -2.22 -19.37
C PHE A 291 9.00 -1.96 -18.36
N LEU A 292 9.06 -0.83 -17.66
CA LEU A 292 8.08 -0.47 -16.63
C LEU A 292 6.70 -0.08 -17.18
N THR A 293 6.65 0.49 -18.40
CA THR A 293 5.42 1.04 -18.99
C THR A 293 4.85 0.22 -20.15
N SER A 294 5.63 -0.69 -20.71
CA SER A 294 5.18 -1.56 -21.80
C SER A 294 4.31 -2.70 -21.29
N THR A 295 3.27 -3.02 -22.06
CA THR A 295 2.42 -4.20 -21.89
C THR A 295 2.85 -5.37 -22.78
N THR A 296 3.82 -5.15 -23.68
CA THR A 296 4.24 -6.12 -24.68
C THR A 296 4.83 -7.37 -24.04
N GLN A 297 4.44 -8.52 -24.58
CA GLN A 297 4.97 -9.82 -24.20
C GLN A 297 5.58 -10.48 -25.42
N SER A 298 6.81 -10.95 -25.27
CA SER A 298 7.62 -11.44 -26.36
C SER A 298 8.67 -12.42 -25.86
N GLY A 299 9.11 -13.31 -26.74
CA GLY A 299 10.31 -14.11 -26.47
C GLY A 299 11.60 -13.29 -26.63
N ASP A 300 11.55 -12.09 -27.22
CA ASP A 300 12.67 -11.15 -27.27
C ASP A 300 12.74 -10.32 -25.98
N PRO A 301 13.79 -10.52 -25.15
CA PRO A 301 13.97 -9.81 -23.88
C PRO A 301 13.82 -8.29 -23.97
N ARG A 302 14.23 -7.66 -25.07
CA ARG A 302 14.30 -6.19 -25.20
C ARG A 302 12.94 -5.53 -25.40
N SER A 303 11.93 -6.31 -25.76
CA SER A 303 10.59 -5.80 -26.07
C SER A 303 9.57 -6.09 -24.97
N VAL A 304 9.93 -6.88 -23.96
CA VAL A 304 9.02 -7.29 -22.88
C VAL A 304 8.78 -6.14 -21.92
N GLY A 305 7.56 -6.02 -21.40
CA GLY A 305 7.22 -5.10 -20.32
C GLY A 305 6.41 -5.75 -19.20
N ILE A 306 6.54 -5.19 -17.99
CA ILE A 306 5.91 -5.67 -16.75
C ILE A 306 4.70 -4.82 -16.32
N TYR A 307 4.33 -3.78 -17.07
CA TYR A 307 3.31 -2.81 -16.68
C TYR A 307 1.98 -3.47 -16.27
N SER A 308 1.50 -4.43 -17.08
CA SER A 308 0.28 -5.21 -16.79
C SER A 308 0.33 -5.91 -15.43
N GLY A 309 1.49 -6.48 -15.08
CA GLY A 309 1.70 -7.16 -13.81
C GLY A 309 1.73 -6.20 -12.63
N ILE A 310 2.37 -5.03 -12.79
CA ILE A 310 2.39 -3.99 -11.75
C ILE A 310 0.97 -3.54 -11.44
N VAL A 311 0.23 -3.13 -12.47
CA VAL A 311 -1.15 -2.62 -12.32
C VAL A 311 -2.03 -3.71 -11.72
N GLY A 312 -2.01 -4.91 -12.28
CA GLY A 312 -2.84 -5.99 -11.77
C GLY A 312 -2.49 -6.39 -10.32
N THR A 313 -1.22 -6.44 -9.92
CA THR A 313 -0.87 -6.69 -8.51
C THR A 313 -1.41 -5.60 -7.58
N ILE A 314 -1.34 -4.32 -7.96
CA ILE A 314 -1.85 -3.21 -7.15
C ILE A 314 -3.38 -3.32 -6.97
N LEU A 315 -4.11 -3.55 -8.07
CA LEU A 315 -5.56 -3.69 -8.05
C LEU A 315 -6.01 -4.91 -7.25
N LEU A 316 -5.30 -6.01 -7.41
CA LEU A 316 -5.57 -7.24 -6.67
C LEU A 316 -5.40 -7.02 -5.17
N MET A 317 -4.34 -6.30 -4.75
CA MET A 317 -4.14 -5.92 -3.35
C MET A 317 -5.18 -4.97 -2.82
N PHE A 318 -5.68 -4.06 -3.65
CA PHE A 318 -6.81 -3.23 -3.27
C PHE A 318 -8.05 -4.08 -2.95
N VAL A 319 -8.42 -5.03 -3.82
CA VAL A 319 -9.56 -5.93 -3.60
C VAL A 319 -9.35 -6.81 -2.37
N VAL A 320 -8.15 -7.40 -2.21
CA VAL A 320 -7.81 -8.21 -1.03
C VAL A 320 -7.95 -7.39 0.24
N ALA A 321 -7.40 -6.17 0.29
CA ALA A 321 -7.48 -5.32 1.46
C ALA A 321 -8.92 -4.89 1.76
N ALA A 322 -9.69 -4.52 0.73
CA ALA A 322 -11.08 -4.08 0.88
C ALA A 322 -12.00 -5.18 1.43
N ILE A 323 -11.72 -6.45 1.14
CA ILE A 323 -12.50 -7.58 1.63
C ILE A 323 -11.94 -8.11 2.96
N ALA A 324 -10.66 -8.49 2.99
CA ALA A 324 -10.08 -9.23 4.09
C ALA A 324 -9.92 -8.39 5.36
N VAL A 325 -9.58 -7.10 5.23
CA VAL A 325 -9.32 -6.25 6.40
C VAL A 325 -10.60 -5.95 7.17
N PRO A 326 -11.67 -5.39 6.56
CA PRO A 326 -12.88 -5.06 7.31
C PRO A 326 -13.56 -6.31 7.86
N ALA A 327 -13.67 -7.38 7.06
CA ALA A 327 -14.36 -8.59 7.50
C ALA A 327 -13.51 -9.40 8.50
N GLY A 328 -12.18 -9.43 8.35
CA GLY A 328 -11.28 -10.11 9.30
C GLY A 328 -11.19 -9.39 10.65
N VAL A 329 -11.01 -8.06 10.64
CA VAL A 329 -11.02 -7.25 11.86
C VAL A 329 -12.40 -7.25 12.51
N GLY A 330 -13.47 -7.16 11.73
CA GLY A 330 -14.84 -7.27 12.25
C GLY A 330 -15.10 -8.61 12.93
N ALA A 331 -14.67 -9.72 12.33
CA ALA A 331 -14.74 -11.04 12.94
C ALA A 331 -13.91 -11.13 14.22
N ALA A 332 -12.70 -10.54 14.25
CA ALA A 332 -11.86 -10.49 15.44
C ALA A 332 -12.52 -9.71 16.59
N VAL A 333 -13.10 -8.54 16.31
CA VAL A 333 -13.84 -7.74 17.29
C VAL A 333 -15.04 -8.52 17.82
N TYR A 334 -15.81 -9.18 16.95
CA TYR A 334 -16.93 -9.99 17.39
C TYR A 334 -16.47 -11.14 18.29
N LEU A 335 -15.46 -11.91 17.87
CA LEU A 335 -14.99 -13.09 18.59
C LEU A 335 -14.34 -12.78 19.93
N GLU A 336 -13.66 -11.64 20.06
CA GLU A 336 -13.03 -11.24 21.33
C GLU A 336 -13.95 -10.44 22.23
N GLU A 337 -14.66 -9.47 21.67
CA GLU A 337 -15.38 -8.49 22.48
C GLU A 337 -16.86 -8.78 22.58
N TYR A 338 -17.46 -9.73 21.84
CA TYR A 338 -18.90 -10.00 21.89
C TYR A 338 -19.26 -11.47 22.06
N ALA A 339 -18.49 -12.39 21.47
CA ALA A 339 -18.83 -13.80 21.42
C ALA A 339 -18.79 -14.45 22.82
N PRO A 340 -19.83 -15.22 23.20
CA PRO A 340 -19.80 -15.99 24.43
C PRO A 340 -18.84 -17.18 24.30
N ASN A 341 -18.24 -17.62 25.41
CA ASN A 341 -17.38 -18.81 25.43
C ASN A 341 -18.24 -20.09 25.36
N THR A 342 -18.63 -20.48 24.14
CA THR A 342 -19.46 -21.66 23.87
C THR A 342 -18.69 -22.69 23.06
N ARG A 343 -19.21 -23.92 23.00
CA ARG A 343 -18.66 -24.97 22.11
C ARG A 343 -18.63 -24.51 20.65
N PHE A 344 -19.63 -23.75 20.21
CA PHE A 344 -19.70 -23.19 18.85
C PHE A 344 -18.55 -22.20 18.57
N THR A 345 -18.32 -21.24 19.48
CA THR A 345 -17.20 -20.30 19.39
C THR A 345 -15.86 -21.04 19.35
N ARG A 346 -15.69 -22.09 20.17
CA ARG A 346 -14.48 -22.91 20.17
C ARG A 346 -14.27 -23.66 18.85
N ILE A 347 -15.35 -24.16 18.23
CA ILE A 347 -15.29 -24.78 16.90
C ILE A 347 -14.83 -23.75 15.86
N ILE A 348 -15.37 -22.52 15.89
CA ILE A 348 -14.95 -21.43 15.01
C ILE A 348 -13.44 -21.14 15.20
N ASP A 349 -12.98 -21.03 16.44
CA ASP A 349 -11.56 -20.77 16.76
C ASP A 349 -10.62 -21.83 16.19
N VAL A 350 -10.99 -23.10 16.33
CA VAL A 350 -10.22 -24.23 15.78
C VAL A 350 -10.21 -24.18 14.24
N ASN A 351 -11.34 -23.87 13.61
CA ASN A 351 -11.40 -23.78 12.15
C ASN A 351 -10.56 -22.62 11.61
N ILE A 352 -10.60 -21.44 12.23
CA ILE A 352 -9.76 -20.29 11.84
C ILE A 352 -8.28 -20.66 11.94
N SER A 353 -7.89 -21.35 13.02
CA SER A 353 -6.50 -21.79 13.24
C SER A 353 -6.08 -22.84 12.20
N ASN A 354 -6.96 -23.78 11.88
CA ASN A 354 -6.69 -24.81 10.87
C ASN A 354 -6.58 -24.20 9.46
N LEU A 355 -7.43 -23.23 9.13
CA LEU A 355 -7.40 -22.51 7.85
C LEU A 355 -6.07 -21.79 7.62
N ALA A 356 -5.44 -21.23 8.67
CA ALA A 356 -4.13 -20.61 8.54
C ALA A 356 -3.02 -21.59 8.11
N GLY A 357 -3.19 -22.90 8.36
CA GLY A 357 -2.26 -23.95 7.98
C GLY A 357 -2.52 -24.58 6.60
N VAL A 358 -3.60 -24.18 5.91
CA VAL A 358 -3.97 -24.77 4.61
C VAL A 358 -3.02 -24.28 3.51
N PRO A 359 -2.51 -25.18 2.64
CA PRO A 359 -1.68 -24.78 1.50
C PRO A 359 -2.41 -23.84 0.53
N SER A 360 -1.70 -22.87 -0.04
CA SER A 360 -2.33 -21.82 -0.86
C SER A 360 -3.02 -22.34 -2.12
N VAL A 361 -2.53 -23.42 -2.73
CA VAL A 361 -3.18 -24.12 -3.88
C VAL A 361 -4.63 -24.52 -3.56
N VAL A 362 -4.90 -24.95 -2.32
CA VAL A 362 -6.24 -25.39 -1.90
C VAL A 362 -7.22 -24.21 -1.90
N TYR A 363 -6.76 -23.01 -1.53
CA TYR A 363 -7.56 -21.79 -1.64
C TYR A 363 -7.87 -21.44 -3.10
N GLY A 364 -6.94 -21.70 -4.02
CA GLY A 364 -7.20 -21.59 -5.47
C GLY A 364 -8.34 -22.50 -5.92
N LEU A 365 -8.32 -23.78 -5.51
CA LEU A 365 -9.39 -24.73 -5.81
C LEU A 365 -10.73 -24.33 -5.17
N LEU A 366 -10.69 -23.80 -3.94
CA LEU A 366 -11.86 -23.28 -3.25
C LEU A 366 -12.45 -22.08 -4.01
N GLY A 367 -11.62 -21.13 -4.43
CA GLY A 367 -12.03 -19.97 -5.22
C GLY A 367 -12.66 -20.36 -6.56
N LEU A 368 -12.04 -21.32 -7.26
CA LEU A 368 -12.59 -21.89 -8.49
C LEU A 368 -13.95 -22.56 -8.26
N GLY A 369 -14.09 -23.34 -7.18
CA GLY A 369 -15.37 -23.98 -6.85
C GLY A 369 -16.46 -22.97 -6.47
N LEU A 370 -16.14 -22.01 -5.60
CA LEU A 370 -17.09 -21.08 -5.01
C LEU A 370 -17.49 -19.97 -5.98
N PHE A 371 -16.53 -19.28 -6.57
CA PHE A 371 -16.81 -18.08 -7.35
C PHE A 371 -17.09 -18.40 -8.82
N VAL A 372 -16.32 -19.32 -9.41
CA VAL A 372 -16.47 -19.67 -10.83
C VAL A 372 -17.59 -20.69 -11.01
N ARG A 373 -17.47 -21.87 -10.39
CA ARG A 373 -18.41 -22.97 -10.63
C ARG A 373 -19.79 -22.72 -10.01
N TYR A 374 -19.84 -22.24 -8.76
CA TYR A 374 -21.11 -21.97 -8.08
C TYR A 374 -21.61 -20.54 -8.33
N GLY A 375 -20.72 -19.55 -8.26
CA GLY A 375 -21.06 -18.13 -8.47
C GLY A 375 -21.19 -17.69 -9.93
N GLY A 376 -20.90 -18.59 -10.89
CA GLY A 376 -21.03 -18.32 -12.34
C GLY A 376 -20.09 -17.22 -12.86
N GLN A 377 -19.06 -16.85 -12.11
CA GLN A 377 -18.12 -15.81 -12.52
C GLN A 377 -17.07 -16.37 -13.51
N PRO A 378 -16.56 -15.55 -14.44
CA PRO A 378 -15.47 -15.98 -15.30
C PRO A 378 -14.19 -16.28 -14.49
N THR A 379 -13.40 -17.23 -14.97
CA THR A 379 -12.09 -17.57 -14.41
C THR A 379 -11.10 -16.42 -14.57
N GLY A 380 -10.18 -16.30 -13.61
CA GLY A 380 -9.02 -15.41 -13.76
C GLY A 380 -9.29 -13.91 -13.75
N THR A 381 -10.48 -13.49 -13.29
CA THR A 381 -10.84 -12.06 -13.21
C THR A 381 -10.27 -11.38 -11.98
N LEU A 382 -10.12 -10.04 -12.01
CA LEU A 382 -9.66 -9.24 -10.87
C LEU A 382 -10.47 -9.52 -9.59
N LEU A 383 -11.81 -9.51 -9.68
CA LEU A 383 -12.67 -9.78 -8.53
C LEU A 383 -12.54 -11.21 -8.00
N VAL A 384 -12.52 -12.21 -8.88
CA VAL A 384 -12.39 -13.63 -8.45
C VAL A 384 -11.02 -13.89 -7.85
N GLY A 385 -9.95 -13.37 -8.48
CA GLY A 385 -8.60 -13.44 -7.95
C GLY A 385 -8.45 -12.76 -6.60
N GLY A 386 -8.96 -11.53 -6.48
CA GLY A 386 -8.89 -10.74 -5.26
C GLY A 386 -9.70 -11.38 -4.13
N ALA A 387 -10.91 -11.88 -4.41
CA ALA A 387 -11.72 -12.59 -3.43
C ALA A 387 -11.07 -13.92 -3.00
N THR A 388 -10.45 -14.65 -3.93
CA THR A 388 -9.74 -15.91 -3.62
C THR A 388 -8.53 -15.67 -2.72
N LEU A 389 -7.71 -14.66 -3.03
CA LEU A 389 -6.61 -14.26 -2.16
C LEU A 389 -7.10 -13.70 -0.83
N ALA A 390 -8.22 -12.99 -0.81
CA ALA A 390 -8.84 -12.52 0.44
C ALA A 390 -9.18 -13.70 1.36
N LEU A 391 -9.72 -14.81 0.83
CA LEU A 391 -9.98 -16.04 1.61
C LEU A 391 -8.70 -16.63 2.22
N LEU A 392 -7.59 -16.63 1.47
CA LEU A 392 -6.28 -17.11 1.95
C LEU A 392 -5.75 -16.24 3.10
N VAL A 393 -5.90 -14.93 2.99
CA VAL A 393 -5.36 -13.94 3.94
C VAL A 393 -6.28 -13.79 5.17
N PHE A 394 -7.56 -14.12 5.02
CA PHE A 394 -8.59 -14.00 6.03
C PHE A 394 -8.22 -14.56 7.41
N PRO A 395 -7.79 -15.82 7.56
CA PRO A 395 -7.48 -16.38 8.88
C PRO A 395 -6.30 -15.65 9.55
N ILE A 396 -5.33 -15.17 8.78
CA ILE A 396 -4.16 -14.45 9.28
C ILE A 396 -4.58 -13.09 9.88
N VAL A 397 -5.45 -12.35 9.16
CA VAL A 397 -5.99 -11.07 9.64
C VAL A 397 -6.81 -11.28 10.91
N ILE A 398 -7.67 -12.31 10.95
CA ILE A 398 -8.47 -12.61 12.15
C ILE A 398 -7.57 -12.90 13.34
N ILE A 399 -6.63 -13.84 13.21
CA ILE A 399 -5.77 -14.27 14.34
C ILE A 399 -4.98 -13.07 14.88
N SER A 400 -4.31 -12.33 14.00
CA SER A 400 -3.49 -11.19 14.41
C SER A 400 -4.31 -10.05 15.02
N ALA A 401 -5.50 -9.77 14.48
CA ALA A 401 -6.38 -8.75 15.07
C ALA A 401 -6.92 -9.17 16.44
N ARG A 402 -7.21 -10.46 16.64
CA ARG A 402 -7.62 -10.99 17.96
C ARG A 402 -6.50 -10.90 18.97
N GLU A 403 -5.28 -11.27 18.61
CA GLU A 403 -4.11 -11.13 19.48
C GLU A 403 -3.88 -9.67 19.90
N ALA A 404 -4.02 -8.73 18.96
CA ALA A 404 -3.93 -7.30 19.25
C ALA A 404 -5.03 -6.80 20.20
N ILE A 405 -6.27 -7.27 20.03
CA ILE A 405 -7.40 -6.92 20.91
C ILE A 405 -7.20 -7.53 22.31
N ARG A 406 -6.77 -8.80 22.39
CA ARG A 406 -6.45 -9.48 23.65
C ARG A 406 -5.33 -8.83 24.42
N ALA A 407 -4.37 -8.21 23.74
CA ALA A 407 -3.25 -7.51 24.38
C ALA A 407 -3.68 -6.24 25.14
N VAL A 408 -4.88 -5.70 24.89
CA VAL A 408 -5.43 -4.59 25.67
C VAL A 408 -5.72 -5.09 27.10
N PRO A 409 -5.21 -4.44 28.17
CA PRO A 409 -5.45 -4.88 29.54
C PRO A 409 -6.93 -4.79 29.94
N ASP A 410 -7.42 -5.80 30.67
CA ASP A 410 -8.80 -5.79 31.20
C ASP A 410 -9.08 -4.64 32.15
N SER A 411 -8.06 -4.14 32.87
CA SER A 411 -8.20 -2.95 33.71
C SER A 411 -8.65 -1.72 32.92
N ALA A 412 -8.24 -1.57 31.66
CA ALA A 412 -8.68 -0.48 30.80
C ALA A 412 -10.17 -0.64 30.41
N ARG A 413 -10.62 -1.88 30.18
CA ARG A 413 -12.04 -2.18 29.92
C ARG A 413 -12.89 -1.87 31.16
N GLN A 414 -12.47 -2.36 32.32
CA GLN A 414 -13.18 -2.16 33.59
C GLN A 414 -13.22 -0.68 34.00
N ALA A 415 -12.15 0.09 33.77
CA ALA A 415 -12.14 1.53 33.99
C ALA A 415 -13.18 2.25 33.11
N SER A 416 -13.28 1.88 31.83
CA SER A 416 -14.30 2.41 30.91
C SER A 416 -15.72 2.09 31.40
N TYR A 417 -15.97 0.85 31.82
CA TYR A 417 -17.27 0.46 32.40
C TYR A 417 -17.58 1.19 33.70
N GLY A 418 -16.58 1.40 34.57
CA GLY A 418 -16.70 2.16 35.81
C GLY A 418 -17.10 3.63 35.60
N MET A 419 -16.79 4.20 34.42
CA MET A 419 -17.23 5.54 34.00
C MET A 419 -18.64 5.54 33.38
N GLY A 420 -19.35 4.41 33.39
CA GLY A 420 -20.69 4.27 32.82
C GLY A 420 -20.72 4.05 31.29
N ALA A 421 -19.57 3.75 30.66
CA ALA A 421 -19.53 3.49 29.24
C ALA A 421 -20.21 2.15 28.88
N THR A 422 -20.94 2.12 27.78
CA THR A 422 -21.49 0.89 27.19
C THR A 422 -20.38 0.04 26.56
N ARG A 423 -20.65 -1.26 26.34
CA ARG A 423 -19.72 -2.19 25.64
C ARG A 423 -19.24 -1.63 24.29
N TRP A 424 -20.14 -1.08 23.49
CA TRP A 424 -19.78 -0.44 22.22
C TRP A 424 -18.87 0.78 22.42
N GLN A 425 -19.15 1.65 23.40
CA GLN A 425 -18.30 2.80 23.70
C GLN A 425 -16.90 2.36 24.17
N THR A 426 -16.80 1.32 25.00
CA THR A 426 -15.52 0.76 25.43
C THR A 426 -14.74 0.18 24.25
N VAL A 427 -15.39 -0.59 23.38
CA VAL A 427 -14.74 -1.15 22.19
C VAL A 427 -14.24 -0.05 21.25
N LYS A 428 -15.10 0.92 20.94
CA LYS A 428 -14.80 2.01 20.01
C LYS A 428 -13.75 2.99 20.54
N ASN A 429 -13.82 3.38 21.81
CA ASN A 429 -13.02 4.48 22.35
C ASN A 429 -11.77 4.02 23.12
N VAL A 430 -11.70 2.75 23.54
CA VAL A 430 -10.59 2.23 24.35
C VAL A 430 -9.90 1.05 23.67
N VAL A 431 -10.65 -0.01 23.34
CA VAL A 431 -10.05 -1.26 22.86
C VAL A 431 -9.49 -1.10 21.44
N LEU A 432 -10.33 -0.68 20.48
CA LEU A 432 -9.93 -0.56 19.08
C LEU A 432 -8.76 0.42 18.89
N PRO A 433 -8.78 1.65 19.45
CA PRO A 433 -7.66 2.58 19.30
C PRO A 433 -6.35 2.02 19.84
N ARG A 434 -6.39 1.32 20.99
CA ARG A 434 -5.20 0.75 21.63
C ARG A 434 -4.69 -0.51 20.93
N ALA A 435 -5.57 -1.30 20.33
CA ALA A 435 -5.22 -2.49 19.55
C ALA A 435 -4.82 -2.15 18.10
N PHE A 436 -5.17 -0.97 17.60
CA PHE A 436 -5.03 -0.60 16.19
C PHE A 436 -3.62 -0.78 15.63
N PRO A 437 -2.52 -0.40 16.31
CA PRO A 437 -1.17 -0.62 15.77
C PRO A 437 -0.81 -2.10 15.64
N GLY A 438 -1.31 -2.94 16.56
CA GLY A 438 -1.17 -4.39 16.48
C GLY A 438 -1.96 -4.98 15.32
N ILE A 439 -3.22 -4.57 15.15
CA ILE A 439 -4.08 -4.96 14.02
C ILE A 439 -3.44 -4.58 12.68
N LEU A 440 -2.89 -3.36 12.59
CA LEU A 440 -2.17 -2.89 11.40
C LEU A 440 -0.96 -3.79 11.12
N THR A 441 -0.12 -4.09 12.12
CA THR A 441 1.05 -4.96 11.92
C THR A 441 0.64 -6.32 11.34
N GLY A 442 -0.37 -6.96 11.94
CA GLY A 442 -0.88 -8.25 11.49
C GLY A 442 -1.41 -8.19 10.06
N THR A 443 -2.19 -7.16 9.76
CA THR A 443 -2.77 -6.92 8.43
C THR A 443 -1.68 -6.70 7.37
N ILE A 444 -0.65 -5.92 7.71
CA ILE A 444 0.47 -5.64 6.81
C ILE A 444 1.16 -6.93 6.41
N LEU A 445 1.54 -7.75 7.40
CA LEU A 445 2.19 -9.04 7.15
C LEU A 445 1.30 -9.98 6.31
N ALA A 446 -0.01 -9.97 6.55
CA ALA A 446 -0.97 -10.77 5.82
C ALA A 446 -1.09 -10.34 4.34
N LEU A 447 -1.10 -9.02 4.07
CA LEU A 447 -1.06 -8.48 2.71
C LEU A 447 0.29 -8.70 2.03
N SER A 448 1.41 -8.54 2.74
CA SER A 448 2.76 -8.83 2.20
C SER A 448 2.84 -10.27 1.69
N ARG A 449 2.24 -11.21 2.42
CA ARG A 449 2.13 -12.59 1.98
C ARG A 449 1.31 -12.70 0.70
N ALA A 450 0.14 -12.07 0.66
CA ALA A 450 -0.76 -12.11 -0.49
C ALA A 450 -0.13 -11.61 -1.80
N ILE A 451 0.69 -10.55 -1.74
CA ILE A 451 1.42 -9.98 -2.89
C ILE A 451 2.28 -11.04 -3.57
N GLY A 452 2.87 -11.95 -2.79
CA GLY A 452 3.76 -13.01 -3.27
C GLY A 452 3.05 -14.32 -3.63
N GLU A 453 1.75 -14.45 -3.42
CA GLU A 453 1.02 -15.70 -3.69
C GLU A 453 0.75 -15.87 -5.19
N THR A 454 1.29 -16.95 -5.77
CA THR A 454 1.11 -17.28 -7.19
C THR A 454 0.15 -18.45 -7.40
N ALA A 455 0.20 -19.44 -6.52
CA ALA A 455 -0.53 -20.70 -6.64
C ALA A 455 -2.06 -20.54 -6.73
N PRO A 456 -2.73 -19.72 -5.87
CA PRO A 456 -4.18 -19.54 -5.98
C PRO A 456 -4.60 -18.95 -7.33
N LEU A 457 -3.82 -17.99 -7.84
CA LEU A 457 -4.09 -17.30 -9.11
C LEU A 457 -3.94 -18.24 -10.31
N LEU A 458 -2.90 -19.09 -10.31
CA LEU A 458 -2.71 -20.12 -11.32
C LEU A 458 -3.93 -21.05 -11.40
N VAL A 459 -4.44 -21.52 -10.25
CA VAL A 459 -5.52 -22.50 -10.19
C VAL A 459 -6.86 -21.93 -10.67
N ILE A 460 -7.17 -20.68 -10.33
CA ILE A 460 -8.42 -20.03 -10.78
C ILE A 460 -8.40 -19.61 -12.26
N GLY A 461 -7.31 -19.91 -12.98
CA GLY A 461 -7.16 -19.58 -14.38
C GLY A 461 -6.91 -18.09 -14.64
N ALA A 462 -6.24 -17.37 -13.73
CA ALA A 462 -5.70 -16.05 -14.04
C ALA A 462 -4.79 -16.18 -15.26
N ALA A 463 -5.25 -15.61 -16.36
CA ALA A 463 -4.80 -15.99 -17.68
C ALA A 463 -3.38 -15.49 -17.96
N GLN A 464 -2.70 -16.21 -18.85
CA GLN A 464 -1.52 -15.84 -19.63
C GLN A 464 -1.73 -14.56 -20.50
N VAL A 465 -2.75 -13.75 -20.18
CA VAL A 465 -3.18 -12.57 -20.93
C VAL A 465 -2.66 -11.35 -20.19
N PHE A 466 -1.60 -10.80 -20.73
CA PHE A 466 -0.83 -9.71 -20.14
C PHE A 466 -1.32 -8.36 -20.67
N GLY A 467 -2.61 -8.11 -20.47
CA GLY A 467 -3.23 -6.81 -20.69
C GLY A 467 -3.41 -6.06 -19.37
N VAL A 468 -3.65 -4.76 -19.46
CA VAL A 468 -4.08 -4.00 -18.29
C VAL A 468 -5.58 -4.26 -18.06
N PRO A 469 -6.04 -4.49 -16.82
CA PRO A 469 -7.46 -4.73 -16.55
C PRO A 469 -8.35 -3.53 -16.89
N ASP A 470 -9.16 -3.64 -17.94
CA ASP A 470 -10.07 -2.54 -18.38
C ASP A 470 -11.37 -2.43 -17.53
N SER A 471 -11.60 -3.40 -16.64
CA SER A 471 -12.78 -3.44 -15.77
C SER A 471 -12.59 -4.38 -14.59
N TRP A 472 -13.44 -4.29 -13.56
CA TRP A 472 -13.42 -5.18 -12.40
C TRP A 472 -13.60 -6.67 -12.72
N THR A 473 -14.25 -6.98 -13.85
CA THR A 473 -14.50 -8.34 -14.33
C THR A 473 -13.52 -8.78 -15.41
N SER A 474 -12.55 -7.95 -15.77
CA SER A 474 -11.52 -8.32 -16.73
C SER A 474 -10.51 -9.31 -16.12
N THR A 475 -9.88 -10.09 -17.00
CA THR A 475 -8.79 -10.99 -16.62
C THR A 475 -7.58 -10.20 -16.13
N ILE A 476 -6.87 -10.74 -15.14
CA ILE A 476 -5.78 -10.04 -14.48
C ILE A 476 -4.42 -10.74 -14.63
N GLY A 477 -3.38 -9.94 -14.87
CA GLY A 477 -1.99 -10.33 -14.64
C GLY A 477 -1.53 -9.93 -13.23
N ALA A 478 -0.66 -10.71 -12.61
CA ALA A 478 0.00 -10.32 -11.37
C ALA A 478 1.50 -10.54 -11.53
N MET A 479 2.34 -9.67 -10.96
CA MET A 479 3.79 -9.77 -11.10
C MET A 479 4.33 -11.18 -10.78
N PRO A 480 4.01 -11.84 -9.65
CA PRO A 480 4.55 -13.18 -9.37
C PRO A 480 4.13 -14.22 -10.41
N LEU A 481 2.87 -14.15 -10.85
CA LEU A 481 2.34 -15.03 -11.89
C LEU A 481 3.05 -14.79 -13.22
N GLN A 482 3.23 -13.53 -13.61
CA GLN A 482 3.92 -13.16 -14.85
C GLN A 482 5.38 -13.63 -14.84
N LEU A 483 6.10 -13.46 -13.74
CA LEU A 483 7.46 -13.98 -13.59
C LEU A 483 7.52 -15.49 -13.70
N TYR A 484 6.58 -16.21 -13.08
CA TYR A 484 6.47 -17.67 -13.20
C TYR A 484 6.23 -18.12 -14.64
N VAL A 485 5.33 -17.44 -15.35
CA VAL A 485 5.00 -17.76 -16.74
C VAL A 485 6.18 -17.47 -17.66
N TRP A 486 6.85 -16.34 -17.48
CA TRP A 486 8.05 -16.01 -18.24
C TRP A 486 9.17 -17.03 -18.01
N ALA A 487 9.41 -17.40 -16.75
CA ALA A 487 10.43 -18.37 -16.39
C ALA A 487 10.15 -19.76 -16.99
N SER A 488 8.88 -20.14 -17.13
CA SER A 488 8.49 -21.43 -17.72
C SER A 488 8.37 -21.42 -19.25
N THR A 489 7.96 -20.29 -19.85
CA THR A 489 7.66 -20.19 -21.28
C THR A 489 8.88 -19.81 -22.12
N TYR A 490 9.67 -18.83 -21.67
CA TYR A 490 10.82 -18.30 -22.42
C TYR A 490 12.17 -18.86 -21.97
N ALA A 491 12.17 -19.56 -20.83
CA ALA A 491 13.20 -20.43 -20.24
C ALA A 491 14.60 -20.44 -20.91
N SER A 492 15.27 -19.30 -21.00
CA SER A 492 16.61 -19.18 -21.58
C SER A 492 17.55 -18.49 -20.60
N PRO A 493 18.87 -18.82 -20.61
CA PRO A 493 19.84 -18.19 -19.73
C PRO A 493 19.82 -16.66 -19.83
N ALA A 494 19.73 -16.14 -21.05
CA ALA A 494 19.63 -14.71 -21.30
C ALA A 494 18.38 -14.10 -20.65
N PHE A 495 17.20 -14.73 -20.79
CA PHE A 495 15.97 -14.21 -20.20
C PHE A 495 15.99 -14.22 -18.67
N TYR A 496 16.65 -15.22 -18.05
CA TYR A 496 16.78 -15.32 -16.60
C TYR A 496 17.65 -14.20 -16.00
N THR A 497 18.78 -13.87 -16.63
CA THR A 497 19.73 -12.85 -16.15
C THR A 497 19.37 -11.43 -16.62
N THR A 498 18.22 -11.24 -17.27
CA THR A 498 17.80 -9.95 -17.81
C THR A 498 16.39 -9.60 -17.34
N VAL A 499 15.36 -9.98 -18.09
CA VAL A 499 13.95 -9.67 -17.84
C VAL A 499 13.46 -10.23 -16.52
N LEU A 500 13.81 -11.48 -16.18
CA LEU A 500 13.36 -12.08 -14.92
C LEU A 500 14.01 -11.38 -13.72
N ALA A 501 15.31 -11.06 -13.79
CA ALA A 501 16.00 -10.30 -12.76
C ALA A 501 15.38 -8.91 -12.59
N ALA A 502 15.14 -8.18 -13.69
CA ALA A 502 14.48 -6.88 -13.68
C ALA A 502 13.08 -6.96 -13.04
N GLY A 503 12.28 -7.94 -13.45
CA GLY A 503 10.94 -8.14 -12.90
C GLY A 503 10.93 -8.52 -11.42
N ILE A 504 11.89 -9.30 -10.93
CA ILE A 504 12.06 -9.60 -9.49
C ILE A 504 12.42 -8.32 -8.73
N VAL A 505 13.34 -7.49 -9.25
CA VAL A 505 13.67 -6.20 -8.64
C VAL A 505 12.45 -5.30 -8.53
N VAL A 506 11.63 -5.23 -9.59
CA VAL A 506 10.38 -4.45 -9.58
C VAL A 506 9.40 -4.99 -8.54
N LEU A 507 9.16 -6.31 -8.50
CA LEU A 507 8.29 -6.94 -7.50
C LEU A 507 8.75 -6.64 -6.06
N LEU A 508 10.06 -6.80 -5.79
CA LEU A 508 10.63 -6.53 -4.47
C LEU A 508 10.54 -5.06 -4.11
N THR A 509 10.80 -4.16 -5.06
CA THR A 509 10.69 -2.71 -4.86
C THR A 509 9.24 -2.33 -4.53
N ALA A 510 8.27 -2.85 -5.28
CA ALA A 510 6.85 -2.65 -5.00
C ALA A 510 6.46 -3.19 -3.62
N MET A 511 6.85 -4.43 -3.28
CA MET A 511 6.56 -5.04 -1.99
C MET A 511 7.17 -4.26 -0.82
N LEU A 512 8.46 -3.89 -0.92
CA LEU A 512 9.16 -3.12 0.12
C LEU A 512 8.57 -1.72 0.28
N SER A 513 8.18 -1.06 -0.83
CA SER A 513 7.53 0.24 -0.78
C SER A 513 6.19 0.18 -0.04
N MET A 514 5.33 -0.79 -0.39
CA MET A 514 4.03 -1.01 0.25
C MET A 514 4.17 -1.31 1.75
N ASN A 515 5.11 -2.19 2.11
CA ASN A 515 5.36 -2.53 3.51
C ASN A 515 5.91 -1.34 4.31
N SER A 516 6.81 -0.56 3.71
CA SER A 516 7.41 0.62 4.35
C SER A 516 6.37 1.69 4.67
N ILE A 517 5.42 1.95 3.75
CA ILE A 517 4.26 2.83 4.02
C ILE A 517 3.53 2.34 5.25
N ALA A 518 3.17 1.06 5.23
CA ALA A 518 2.23 0.56 6.20
C ALA A 518 2.86 0.52 7.60
N ILE A 519 4.16 0.23 7.69
CA ILE A 519 4.97 0.39 8.90
C ILE A 519 5.02 1.86 9.34
N TYR A 520 5.23 2.81 8.42
CA TYR A 520 5.24 4.23 8.74
C TYR A 520 3.89 4.69 9.32
N VAL A 521 2.77 4.30 8.70
CA VAL A 521 1.41 4.57 9.17
C VAL A 521 1.22 3.99 10.57
N ARG A 522 1.62 2.72 10.80
CA ARG A 522 1.55 2.09 12.12
C ARG A 522 2.33 2.86 13.18
N ASN A 523 3.59 3.21 12.91
CA ASN A 523 4.45 3.88 13.89
C ASN A 523 3.87 5.22 14.35
N HIS A 524 3.09 5.90 13.50
CA HIS A 524 2.37 7.11 13.89
C HIS A 524 1.30 6.84 14.96
N TYR A 525 0.59 5.71 14.86
CA TYR A 525 -0.45 5.31 15.81
C TYR A 525 0.09 4.69 17.10
N GLU A 526 1.29 4.10 17.11
CA GLU A 526 1.92 3.58 18.34
C GLU A 526 2.33 4.68 19.33
N GLN A 527 2.60 5.89 18.83
CA GLN A 527 3.09 7.00 19.65
C GLN A 527 1.96 7.82 20.31
N ARG A 528 0.69 7.46 20.07
CA ARG A 528 -0.50 8.10 20.63
C ARG A 528 -1.23 7.12 21.54
#